data_AF-A0A1C3N5R5-F1
#
_entry.id   AF-A0A1C3N5R5-F1
#
_cell.length_a   1.000
_cell.length_b   1.000
_cell.length_c   1.000
_cell.angle_alpha   90.00
_cell.angle_beta   90.00
_cell.angle_gamma   90.00
#
_symmetry.space_group_name_H-M   'P 1'
#
loop_
_entity.id
_entity.type
_entity.pdbx_description
1 polymer ?
#
loop_
_entity_poly.entity_id
_entity_poly.type
_entity_poly.pdbx_seq_one_letter_code
_entity_poly.pdbx_strand_id
1 'polypeptide(L)'
;MISATGTQCNPANAEIFFAAQKVDEAVDLCLDCPVMFPCRDLARAEGHVYGVWGGETPDERRAWLVENHPDPEVRAEAARETARIERERERSIIRKREHRAYLRIVAAQAGVALNKPVDAESDGPTIQQVRSRQLATIARQMRAAGADMDEIAEELGATRRTIQRYMSAKYDNIAA
;
A
#
# COMPACT_ATOMS: atom_id res chain seq x y z
N MET A 1 5.49 -2.36 -35.73
CA MET A 1 5.16 -1.17 -34.89
C MET A 1 4.01 -1.59 -33.99
N ILE A 2 4.27 -1.84 -32.70
CA ILE A 2 3.22 -2.21 -31.75
C ILE A 2 2.54 -0.91 -31.33
N SER A 3 1.32 -0.68 -31.80
CA SER A 3 0.49 0.44 -31.41
C SER A 3 0.06 0.22 -29.96
N ALA A 4 0.72 0.90 -29.03
CA ALA A 4 0.48 0.81 -27.59
C ALA A 4 -0.77 1.62 -27.20
N THR A 5 -1.96 1.16 -27.55
CA THR A 5 -3.19 1.70 -26.95
C THR A 5 -3.33 1.11 -25.55
N GLY A 6 -2.68 1.75 -24.57
CA GLY A 6 -2.84 1.47 -23.14
C GLY A 6 -4.26 1.77 -22.68
N THR A 7 -5.17 0.82 -22.90
CA THR A 7 -6.63 1.07 -22.82
C THR A 7 -7.16 1.02 -21.38
N GLN A 8 -6.33 0.66 -20.40
CA GLN A 8 -6.73 0.50 -18.99
C GLN A 8 -6.33 1.70 -18.09
N CYS A 9 -5.35 2.51 -18.50
CA CYS A 9 -5.06 3.77 -17.83
C CYS A 9 -6.10 4.80 -18.26
N ASN A 10 -7.15 4.96 -17.46
CA ASN A 10 -8.22 5.91 -17.71
C ASN A 10 -7.81 7.30 -17.18
N PRO A 11 -7.66 8.34 -18.02
CA PRO A 11 -7.32 9.67 -17.51
C PRO A 11 -8.36 10.22 -16.52
N ALA A 12 -9.61 9.75 -16.57
CA ALA A 12 -10.64 10.13 -15.60
C ALA A 12 -10.41 9.59 -14.17
N ASN A 13 -9.48 8.65 -13.97
CA ASN A 13 -9.11 8.14 -12.65
C ASN A 13 -7.60 8.24 -12.34
N ALA A 14 -6.87 9.11 -13.05
CA ALA A 14 -5.41 9.23 -12.91
C ALA A 14 -4.93 9.44 -11.46
N GLU A 15 -5.72 10.12 -10.63
CA GLU A 15 -5.44 10.36 -9.21
C GLU A 15 -5.15 9.09 -8.40
N ILE A 16 -5.73 7.94 -8.79
CA ILE A 16 -5.48 6.69 -8.08
C ILE A 16 -4.00 6.29 -8.09
N PHE A 17 -3.29 6.62 -9.17
CA PHE A 17 -1.88 6.29 -9.34
C PHE A 17 -0.96 7.20 -8.50
N PHE A 18 -1.44 8.34 -8.02
CA PHE A 18 -0.66 9.30 -7.23
C PHE A 18 -1.07 9.34 -5.75
N ALA A 19 -2.22 8.76 -5.41
CA ALA A 19 -2.73 8.69 -4.05
C ALA A 19 -1.91 7.70 -3.18
N ALA A 20 -1.19 8.22 -2.18
CA ALA A 20 -0.37 7.43 -1.26
C ALA A 20 -1.15 6.31 -0.54
N GLN A 21 -2.43 6.53 -0.25
CA GLN A 21 -3.32 5.54 0.36
C GLN A 21 -3.88 4.49 -0.61
N LYS A 22 -3.61 4.61 -1.91
CA LYS A 22 -4.14 3.76 -2.99
C LYS A 22 -3.05 3.01 -3.77
N VAL A 23 -1.80 3.01 -3.29
CA VAL A 23 -0.67 2.39 -3.99
C VAL A 23 -0.96 0.93 -4.37
N ASP A 24 -1.48 0.13 -3.45
CA ASP A 24 -1.82 -1.29 -3.72
C ASP A 24 -2.89 -1.42 -4.83
N GLU A 25 -3.90 -0.56 -4.81
CA GLU A 25 -4.99 -0.56 -5.80
C GLU A 25 -4.48 -0.14 -7.18
N ALA A 26 -3.60 0.86 -7.23
CA ALA A 26 -2.96 1.31 -8.46
C ALA A 26 -1.98 0.28 -9.04
N VAL A 27 -1.26 -0.46 -8.18
CA VAL A 27 -0.41 -1.58 -8.61
C VAL A 27 -1.28 -2.70 -9.17
N ASP A 28 -2.40 -3.05 -8.51
CA ASP A 28 -3.33 -4.07 -8.98
C ASP A 28 -3.87 -3.75 -10.39
N LEU A 29 -4.18 -2.47 -10.68
CA LEU A 29 -4.60 -2.03 -12.02
C LEU A 29 -3.51 -2.21 -13.10
N CYS A 30 -2.24 -2.19 -12.72
CA CYS A 30 -1.14 -2.32 -13.66
C CYS A 30 -0.88 -3.79 -14.09
N LEU A 31 -1.29 -4.79 -13.30
CA LEU A 31 -0.91 -6.19 -13.51
C LEU A 31 -1.50 -6.81 -14.78
N ASP A 32 -2.66 -6.33 -15.21
CA ASP A 32 -3.33 -6.80 -16.43
C ASP A 32 -3.08 -5.85 -17.63
N CYS A 33 -2.22 -4.84 -17.45
CA CYS A 33 -1.93 -3.82 -18.45
C CYS A 33 -0.97 -4.34 -19.51
N PRO A 34 -1.35 -4.33 -20.80
CA PRO A 34 -0.50 -4.85 -21.88
C PRO A 34 0.78 -4.03 -22.09
N VAL A 35 0.84 -2.82 -21.52
CA VAL A 35 2.00 -1.90 -21.60
C VAL A 35 2.69 -1.74 -20.24
N MET A 36 2.47 -2.65 -19.29
CA MET A 36 3.05 -2.58 -17.94
C MET A 36 4.57 -2.38 -17.96
N PHE A 37 5.33 -3.22 -18.68
CA PHE A 37 6.79 -3.10 -18.73
C PHE A 37 7.27 -1.85 -19.49
N PRO A 38 6.78 -1.54 -20.71
CA PRO A 38 7.12 -0.30 -21.39
C PRO A 38 6.83 0.96 -20.56
N CYS A 39 5.72 0.98 -19.82
CA CYS A 39 5.35 2.08 -18.93
C CYS A 39 6.35 2.26 -17.79
N ARG A 40 6.83 1.15 -17.19
CA ARG A 40 7.85 1.17 -16.14
C ARG A 40 9.19 1.67 -16.67
N ASP A 41 9.61 1.16 -17.83
CA ASP A 41 10.88 1.54 -18.45
C ASP A 41 10.88 3.02 -18.83
N LEU A 42 9.77 3.52 -19.37
CA LEU A 42 9.60 4.95 -19.64
C LEU A 42 9.71 5.77 -18.36
N ALA A 43 9.01 5.38 -17.29
CA ALA A 43 9.04 6.11 -16.04
C ALA A 43 10.42 6.15 -15.38
N ARG A 44 11.17 5.05 -15.52
CA ARG A 44 12.57 4.97 -15.10
C ARG A 44 13.45 5.86 -15.95
N ALA A 45 13.31 5.83 -17.27
CA ALA A 45 14.12 6.63 -18.19
C ALA A 45 13.88 8.15 -18.05
N GLU A 46 12.65 8.55 -17.72
CA GLU A 46 12.26 9.95 -17.49
C GLU A 46 12.49 10.42 -16.04
N GLY A 47 12.85 9.50 -15.14
CA GLY A 47 13.14 9.85 -13.75
C GLY A 47 11.92 10.17 -12.89
N HIS A 48 10.72 9.67 -13.21
CA HIS A 48 9.50 9.98 -12.44
C HIS A 48 9.60 9.47 -11.00
N VAL A 49 9.66 10.36 -10.01
CA VAL A 49 9.81 9.96 -8.58
C VAL A 49 8.48 9.71 -7.83
N TYR A 50 7.35 10.04 -8.46
CA TYR A 50 6.00 9.97 -7.87
C TYR A 50 5.08 9.01 -8.61
N GLY A 51 4.06 8.53 -7.89
CA GLY A 51 3.00 7.69 -8.42
C GLY A 51 3.42 6.26 -8.78
N VAL A 52 2.43 5.43 -9.10
CA VAL A 52 2.61 4.04 -9.55
C VAL A 52 2.74 4.02 -11.07
N TRP A 53 3.77 3.34 -11.57
CA TRP A 53 4.04 3.22 -13.00
C TRP A 53 4.38 1.78 -13.35
N GLY A 54 3.64 1.18 -14.29
CA GLY A 54 3.96 -0.16 -14.77
C GLY A 54 4.08 -1.23 -13.68
N GLY A 55 3.27 -1.13 -12.62
CA GLY A 55 3.27 -2.02 -11.46
C GLY A 55 4.37 -1.74 -10.44
N GLU A 56 5.17 -0.70 -10.61
CA GLU A 56 6.23 -0.29 -9.69
C GLU A 56 5.76 0.85 -8.79
N THR A 57 5.93 0.68 -7.47
CA THR A 57 5.60 1.71 -6.49
C THR A 57 6.57 2.90 -6.57
N PRO A 58 6.18 4.09 -6.07
CA PRO A 58 7.09 5.24 -6.01
C PRO A 58 8.39 4.92 -5.26
N ASP A 59 8.30 4.15 -4.17
CA ASP A 59 9.42 3.84 -3.29
C ASP A 59 10.41 2.88 -3.96
N GLU A 60 9.91 1.80 -4.57
CA GLU A 60 10.72 0.87 -5.36
C GLU A 60 11.43 1.59 -6.51
N ARG A 61 10.71 2.48 -7.21
CA ARG A 61 11.29 3.22 -8.34
C ARG A 61 12.36 4.20 -7.88
N ARG A 62 12.15 4.95 -6.79
CA ARG A 62 13.20 5.84 -6.27
C ARG A 62 14.44 5.06 -5.86
N ALA A 63 14.29 3.89 -5.23
CA ALA A 63 15.42 3.02 -4.92
C ALA A 63 16.17 2.60 -6.19
N TRP A 64 15.44 2.15 -7.22
CA TRP A 64 16.03 1.80 -8.51
C TRP A 64 16.74 2.99 -9.16
N LEU A 65 16.12 4.18 -9.17
CA LEU A 65 16.67 5.40 -9.75
C LEU A 65 17.99 5.77 -9.09
N VAL A 66 18.06 5.77 -7.76
CA VAL A 66 19.29 6.09 -7.01
C VAL A 66 20.44 5.15 -7.37
N GLU A 67 20.16 3.86 -7.56
CA GLU A 67 21.20 2.85 -7.80
C GLU A 67 21.59 2.74 -9.28
N ASN A 68 20.62 2.86 -10.20
CA ASN A 68 20.78 2.37 -11.57
C ASN A 68 20.61 3.45 -12.66
N HIS A 69 20.04 4.62 -12.35
CA HIS A 69 19.75 5.60 -13.40
C HIS A 69 21.05 6.15 -14.03
N PRO A 70 21.16 6.25 -15.38
CA PRO A 70 22.39 6.69 -16.03
C PRO A 70 22.72 8.17 -15.75
N ASP A 71 21.69 9.01 -15.63
CA ASP A 71 21.84 10.43 -15.33
C ASP A 71 22.07 10.67 -13.82
N PRO A 72 23.24 11.24 -13.42
CA PRO A 72 23.52 11.54 -12.02
C PRO A 72 22.58 12.59 -11.39
N GLU A 73 21.99 13.49 -12.17
CA GLU A 73 21.05 14.49 -11.65
C GLU A 73 19.75 13.83 -11.18
N VAL A 74 19.21 12.91 -11.97
CA VAL A 74 18.04 12.10 -11.61
C VAL A 74 18.31 11.22 -10.38
N ARG A 75 19.51 10.61 -10.29
CA ARG A 75 19.90 9.87 -9.07
C ARG A 75 19.87 10.75 -7.83
N ALA A 76 20.43 11.95 -7.95
CA ALA A 76 20.48 12.91 -6.85
C ALA A 76 19.09 13.43 -6.47
N GLU A 77 18.20 13.64 -7.44
CA GLU A 77 16.80 14.01 -7.19
C GLU A 77 16.04 12.92 -6.44
N ALA A 78 16.10 11.68 -6.92
CA ALA A 78 15.46 10.54 -6.26
C ALA A 78 15.97 10.34 -4.83
N ALA A 79 17.28 10.55 -4.59
CA ALA A 79 17.86 10.49 -3.25
C ALA A 79 17.35 11.62 -2.33
N ARG A 80 17.31 12.87 -2.84
CA ARG A 80 16.79 14.03 -2.10
C ARG A 80 15.33 13.81 -1.69
N GLU A 81 14.54 13.28 -2.61
CA GLU A 81 13.12 13.05 -2.40
C GLU A 81 12.87 11.94 -1.37
N THR A 82 13.60 10.83 -1.47
CA THR A 82 13.56 9.77 -0.44
C THR A 82 13.90 10.33 0.94
N ALA A 83 14.96 11.11 1.05
CA ALA A 83 15.34 11.74 2.32
C ALA A 83 14.28 12.76 2.83
N ARG A 84 13.56 13.44 1.93
CA ARG A 84 12.45 14.34 2.30
C ARG A 84 11.30 13.56 2.91
N ILE A 85 10.86 12.49 2.25
CA ILE A 85 9.77 11.62 2.70
C ILE A 85 10.10 10.98 4.05
N GLU A 86 11.32 10.49 4.23
CA GLU A 86 11.78 9.91 5.50
C GLU A 86 11.72 10.93 6.65
N ARG A 87 12.21 12.16 6.44
CA ARG A 87 12.11 13.24 7.43
C ARG A 87 10.66 13.59 7.75
N GLU A 88 9.78 13.64 6.75
CA GLU A 88 8.36 13.88 6.96
C GLU A 88 7.69 12.76 7.77
N ARG A 89 8.03 11.50 7.48
CA ARG A 89 7.57 10.33 8.23
C ARG A 89 8.04 10.38 9.68
N GLU A 90 9.31 10.68 9.92
CA GLU A 90 9.87 10.82 11.26
C GLU A 90 9.17 11.93 12.06
N ARG A 91 8.99 13.12 11.46
CA ARG A 91 8.25 14.22 12.08
C ARG A 91 6.81 13.83 12.43
N SER A 92 6.13 13.07 11.55
CA SER A 92 4.77 12.57 11.80
C SER A 92 4.75 11.61 12.99
N ILE A 93 5.74 10.71 13.10
CA ILE A 93 5.88 9.79 14.23
C ILE A 93 6.08 10.56 15.54
N ILE A 94 7.00 11.54 15.56
CA ILE A 94 7.26 12.37 16.74
C ILE A 94 5.99 13.10 17.16
N ARG A 95 5.32 13.79 16.23
CA ARG A 95 4.06 14.51 16.49
C ARG A 95 2.98 13.60 17.08
N LYS A 96 2.80 12.39 16.53
CA LYS A 96 1.83 11.41 17.06
C LYS A 96 2.18 10.97 18.48
N ARG A 97 3.47 10.75 18.77
CA ARG A 97 3.96 10.38 20.11
C ARG A 97 3.69 11.50 21.12
N GLU A 98 4.05 12.74 20.78
CA GLU A 98 3.80 13.92 21.61
C GLU A 98 2.29 14.13 21.86
N HIS A 99 1.47 14.01 20.81
CA HIS A 99 0.02 14.13 20.95
C HIS A 99 -0.56 13.04 21.88
N ARG A 100 -0.12 11.78 21.74
CA ARG A 100 -0.54 10.69 22.64
C ARG A 100 -0.08 10.94 24.08
N ALA A 101 1.11 11.52 24.30
CA ALA A 101 1.58 11.91 25.62
C ALA A 101 0.73 13.03 26.22
N TYR A 102 0.41 14.06 25.44
CA TYR A 102 -0.49 15.14 25.83
C TYR A 102 -1.87 14.62 26.24
N LEU A 103 -2.48 13.75 25.42
CA LEU A 103 -3.78 13.16 25.73
C LEU A 103 -3.77 12.36 27.04
N ARG A 104 -2.67 11.65 27.35
CA ARG A 104 -2.53 10.94 28.64
C ARG A 104 -2.56 11.88 29.84
N ILE A 105 -1.88 13.02 29.75
CA ILE A 105 -1.88 14.04 30.81
C ILE A 105 -3.29 14.57 31.02
N VAL A 106 -3.97 14.96 29.94
CA VAL A 106 -5.35 15.50 30.00
C VAL A 106 -6.33 14.48 30.59
N ALA A 107 -6.24 13.22 30.17
CA ALA A 107 -7.12 12.17 30.68
C ALA A 107 -6.91 11.91 32.18
N ALA A 108 -5.66 11.88 32.64
CA ALA A 108 -5.33 11.75 34.05
C ALA A 108 -5.90 12.91 34.88
N GLN A 109 -5.78 14.15 34.39
CA GLN A 109 -6.36 15.33 35.04
C GLN A 109 -7.89 15.29 35.11
N ALA A 110 -8.53 14.74 34.09
CA ALA A 110 -9.99 14.60 34.02
C ALA A 110 -10.54 13.41 34.82
N GLY A 111 -9.68 12.57 35.44
CA GLY A 111 -10.11 11.34 36.10
C GLY A 111 -10.68 10.30 35.12
N VAL A 112 -10.39 10.44 33.83
CA VAL A 112 -10.86 9.52 32.78
C VAL A 112 -9.74 8.54 32.47
N ALA A 113 -10.01 7.24 32.61
CA ALA A 113 -9.11 6.23 32.10
C ALA A 113 -9.12 6.29 30.57
N LEU A 114 -8.00 6.67 29.94
CA LEU A 114 -7.79 6.28 28.55
C LEU A 114 -7.71 4.76 28.54
N ASN A 115 -8.71 4.11 27.93
CA ASN A 115 -8.65 2.68 27.66
C ASN A 115 -7.27 2.35 27.08
N LYS A 116 -6.61 1.36 27.67
CA LYS A 116 -5.23 0.95 27.38
C LYS A 116 -5.05 0.90 25.86
N PRO A 117 -4.21 1.77 25.26
CA PRO A 117 -4.01 1.69 23.84
C PRO A 117 -2.95 0.62 23.62
N VAL A 118 -3.30 -0.33 22.75
CA VAL A 118 -2.44 -1.32 22.09
C VAL A 118 -1.01 -0.74 21.96
N ASP A 119 -0.08 -1.58 22.38
CA ASP A 119 1.32 -1.35 22.71
C ASP A 119 2.00 -0.31 21.82
N ALA A 120 2.87 0.50 22.44
CA ALA A 120 3.49 1.70 21.90
C ALA A 120 4.55 1.45 20.80
N GLU A 121 4.48 0.31 20.11
CA GLU A 121 5.39 -0.11 19.05
C GLU A 121 4.68 -0.78 17.85
N SER A 122 3.36 -0.66 17.74
CA SER A 122 2.67 -1.23 16.59
C SER A 122 2.66 -0.26 15.40
N ASP A 123 3.39 -0.62 14.35
CA ASP A 123 2.89 -0.62 12.96
C ASP A 123 1.58 -1.45 12.91
N GLY A 124 0.57 -1.00 13.66
CA GLY A 124 -0.68 -1.72 13.83
C GLY A 124 -1.43 -1.73 12.51
N PRO A 125 -2.11 -2.84 12.17
CA PRO A 125 -2.93 -2.87 10.97
C PRO A 125 -3.94 -1.71 11.02
N THR A 126 -3.95 -0.88 9.98
CA THR A 126 -5.01 0.09 9.69
C THR A 126 -6.39 -0.58 9.76
N ILE A 127 -7.47 0.19 9.95
CA ILE A 127 -8.84 -0.35 9.95
C ILE A 127 -9.10 -1.23 8.72
N GLN A 128 -8.55 -0.85 7.56
CA GLN A 128 -8.63 -1.62 6.34
C GLN A 128 -7.85 -2.95 6.41
N GLN A 129 -6.67 -2.95 7.03
CA GLN A 129 -5.89 -4.16 7.27
C GLN A 129 -6.54 -5.07 8.33
N VAL A 130 -7.15 -4.53 9.40
CA VAL A 130 -7.92 -5.31 10.39
C VAL A 130 -9.11 -5.98 9.72
N ARG A 131 -9.88 -5.24 8.92
CA ARG A 131 -10.98 -5.78 8.11
C ARG A 131 -10.50 -6.86 7.16
N SER A 132 -9.39 -6.62 6.45
CA SER A 132 -8.83 -7.61 5.51
C SER A 132 -8.38 -8.89 6.20
N ARG A 133 -7.83 -8.80 7.43
CA ARG A 133 -7.44 -9.96 8.24
C ARG A 133 -8.65 -10.77 8.70
N GLN A 134 -9.68 -10.08 9.18
CA GLN A 134 -10.93 -10.71 9.58
C GLN A 134 -11.61 -11.42 8.41
N LEU A 135 -11.68 -10.78 7.24
CA LEU A 135 -12.21 -11.37 6.01
C LEU A 135 -11.36 -12.57 5.53
N ALA A 136 -10.03 -12.52 5.65
CA ALA A 136 -9.17 -13.65 5.30
C ALA A 136 -9.38 -14.86 6.23
N THR A 137 -9.64 -14.62 7.52
CA THR A 137 -9.97 -15.69 8.47
C THR A 137 -11.33 -16.32 8.16
N ILE A 138 -12.36 -15.50 7.87
CA ILE A 138 -13.69 -16.01 7.51
C ILE A 138 -13.62 -16.79 6.19
N ALA A 139 -12.93 -16.27 5.18
CA ALA A 139 -12.72 -16.96 3.90
C ALA A 139 -12.08 -18.34 4.08
N ARG A 140 -11.09 -18.46 4.99
CA ARG A 140 -10.40 -19.74 5.27
C ARG A 140 -11.32 -20.72 5.98
N GLN A 141 -12.13 -20.26 6.93
CA GLN A 141 -13.13 -21.09 7.60
C GLN A 141 -14.17 -21.61 6.60
N MET A 142 -14.67 -20.76 5.71
CA MET A 142 -15.60 -21.16 4.65
C MET A 142 -14.96 -22.19 3.70
N ARG A 143 -13.69 -21.99 3.32
CA ARG A 143 -12.97 -22.94 2.47
C ARG A 143 -12.75 -24.28 3.17
N ALA A 144 -12.43 -24.28 4.45
CA ALA A 144 -12.30 -25.49 5.28
C ALA A 144 -13.66 -26.21 5.45
N ALA A 145 -14.76 -25.46 5.42
CA ALA A 145 -16.12 -25.99 5.41
C ALA A 145 -16.59 -26.48 4.02
N GLY A 146 -15.75 -26.36 2.98
CA GLY A 146 -16.00 -26.89 1.64
C GLY A 146 -16.50 -25.89 0.61
N ALA A 147 -16.72 -24.62 0.97
CA ALA A 147 -17.16 -23.59 0.03
C ALA A 147 -16.10 -23.36 -1.07
N ASP A 148 -16.55 -23.12 -2.30
CA ASP A 148 -15.68 -22.76 -3.40
C ASP A 148 -15.30 -21.27 -3.41
N MET A 149 -14.30 -20.91 -4.23
CA MET A 149 -13.73 -19.57 -4.23
C MET A 149 -14.71 -18.48 -4.73
N ASP A 150 -15.66 -18.83 -5.59
CA ASP A 150 -16.69 -17.91 -6.07
C ASP A 150 -17.78 -17.71 -5.01
N GLU A 151 -18.19 -18.77 -4.33
CA GLU A 151 -19.16 -18.72 -3.22
C GLU A 151 -18.63 -17.83 -2.07
N ILE A 152 -17.35 -17.99 -1.72
CA ILE A 152 -16.70 -17.15 -0.70
C ILE A 152 -16.60 -15.69 -1.16
N ALA A 153 -16.35 -15.47 -2.45
CA ALA A 153 -16.24 -14.13 -3.00
C ALA A 153 -17.58 -13.39 -2.94
N GLU A 154 -18.66 -14.07 -3.33
CA GLU A 154 -20.02 -13.54 -3.27
C GLU A 154 -20.44 -13.21 -1.83
N GLU A 155 -20.27 -14.16 -0.91
CA GLU A 155 -20.67 -14.00 0.50
C GLU A 155 -19.92 -12.85 1.20
N LEU A 156 -18.63 -12.69 0.91
CA LEU A 156 -17.79 -11.65 1.51
C LEU A 156 -17.86 -10.31 0.77
N GLY A 157 -18.64 -10.20 -0.30
CA GLY A 157 -18.69 -9.02 -1.15
C GLY A 157 -17.32 -8.66 -1.74
N ALA A 158 -16.52 -9.68 -2.06
CA ALA A 158 -15.15 -9.57 -2.52
C ALA A 158 -15.00 -10.19 -3.91
N THR A 159 -13.84 -9.98 -4.56
CA THR A 159 -13.56 -10.67 -5.83
C THR A 159 -12.96 -12.05 -5.58
N ARG A 160 -13.14 -13.00 -6.51
CA ARG A 160 -12.45 -14.31 -6.48
C ARG A 160 -10.94 -14.17 -6.27
N ARG A 161 -10.35 -13.13 -6.87
CA ARG A 161 -8.93 -12.79 -6.74
C ARG A 161 -8.56 -12.33 -5.33
N THR A 162 -9.43 -11.56 -4.68
CA THR A 162 -9.27 -11.18 -3.26
C THR A 162 -9.27 -12.41 -2.36
N ILE A 163 -10.16 -13.37 -2.63
CA ILE A 163 -10.22 -14.64 -1.89
C ILE A 163 -8.96 -15.47 -2.12
N GLN A 164 -8.48 -15.56 -3.36
CA GLN A 164 -7.21 -16.23 -3.68
C GLN A 164 -6.02 -15.60 -2.92
N ARG A 165 -6.02 -14.28 -2.74
CA ARG A 165 -5.01 -13.58 -1.95
C ARG A 165 -5.11 -13.92 -0.45
N TYR A 166 -6.32 -14.05 0.09
CA TYR A 166 -6.54 -14.48 1.48
C TYR A 166 -6.07 -15.92 1.75
N MET A 167 -5.99 -16.77 0.71
CA MET A 167 -5.44 -18.13 0.80
C MET A 167 -3.93 -18.21 0.58
N SER A 168 -3.24 -17.09 0.32
CA SER A 168 -1.79 -17.08 0.06
C SER A 168 -0.96 -17.05 1.34
N ALA A 169 0.26 -17.61 1.29
CA ALA A 169 1.16 -17.74 2.44
C ALA A 169 1.50 -16.42 3.14
N LYS A 170 1.35 -15.28 2.45
CA LYS A 170 1.51 -13.93 3.03
C LYS A 170 0.51 -13.64 4.17
N TYR A 171 -0.63 -14.34 4.23
CA TYR A 171 -1.67 -14.18 5.25
C TYR A 171 -1.70 -15.33 6.28
N ASP A 172 -0.76 -16.27 6.20
CA ASP A 172 -0.64 -17.39 7.15
C ASP A 172 -0.12 -16.92 8.52
N ASN A 173 0.79 -15.94 8.55
CA ASN A 173 1.39 -15.39 9.78
C ASN A 173 0.47 -14.43 10.58
N ILE A 174 -0.84 -14.40 10.31
CA ILE A 174 -1.78 -13.47 10.93
C ILE A 174 -2.90 -14.18 11.71
N ALA A 175 -2.93 -15.51 11.70
CA ALA A 175 -3.92 -16.33 12.40
C ALA A 175 -3.33 -17.11 13.60
N ALA A 176 -2.12 -16.77 14.06
CA ALA A 176 -1.53 -17.29 15.29
C ALA A 176 -1.58 -16.23 16.39
#